data_AF-A0AAV5N2N3-F1
#
_entry.id   AF-A0AAV5N2N3-F1
#
_cell.length_a   1.000
_cell.length_b   1.000
_cell.length_c   1.000
_cell.angle_alpha   90.00
_cell.angle_beta   90.00
_cell.angle_gamma   90.00
#
_symmetry.space_group_name_H-M   'P 1'
#
loop_
_entity.id
_entity.type
_entity.pdbx_description
1 polymer ?
#
loop_
_entity_poly.entity_id
_entity_poly.type
_entity_poly.pdbx_seq_one_letter_code
_entity_poly.pdbx_strand_id
1 'polypeptide(L)'
;MRAVRRGSGRIRLSGAAPSFCERLIACLTWLQDTQNDPIPPHLESQFITDAYPLISPSFEPDTGQLCNYSLALAQILTNRELPHDVEQVISDLLFGLVCYLAAELKAPRWVHTANGIVPVNGGAL
;
A
#
# COMPACT_ATOMS: atom_id res chain seq x y z
N MET A 1 1.32 -16.15 67.48
CA MET A 1 2.71 -16.04 66.99
C MET A 1 2.69 -15.96 65.46
N ARG A 2 3.39 -14.97 64.87
CA ARG A 2 3.71 -14.74 63.44
C ARG A 2 2.51 -14.43 62.51
N ALA A 3 2.25 -13.16 62.17
CA ALA A 3 2.94 -12.26 61.24
C ALA A 3 2.83 -12.71 59.76
N VAL A 4 2.03 -11.98 58.96
CA VAL A 4 2.51 -11.04 57.91
C VAL A 4 2.76 -11.72 56.56
N ARG A 5 1.99 -11.35 55.51
CA ARG A 5 2.44 -10.54 54.36
C ARG A 5 1.27 -10.23 53.41
N ARG A 6 1.21 -8.97 53.00
CA ARG A 6 0.33 -8.41 51.97
C ARG A 6 0.68 -9.01 50.60
N GLY A 7 -0.33 -9.48 49.87
CA GLY A 7 -0.25 -9.71 48.43
C GLY A 7 -1.04 -8.62 47.70
N SER A 8 -0.45 -7.43 47.60
CA SER A 8 -0.96 -6.33 46.77
C SER A 8 -0.83 -6.72 45.30
N GLY A 9 -1.81 -7.45 44.78
CA GLY A 9 -1.98 -7.71 43.36
C GLY A 9 -2.47 -6.46 42.63
N ARG A 10 -1.62 -5.42 42.59
CA ARG A 10 -1.76 -4.39 41.55
C ARG A 10 -1.44 -5.11 40.25
N ILE A 11 -2.49 -5.51 39.52
CA ILE A 11 -2.39 -5.76 38.10
C ILE A 11 -1.94 -4.41 37.53
N ARG A 12 -0.63 -4.26 37.34
CA ARG A 12 -0.14 -3.24 36.43
C ARG A 12 -0.62 -3.72 35.06
N LEU A 13 -1.80 -3.26 34.66
CA LEU A 13 -2.09 -3.09 33.24
C LEU A 13 -1.04 -2.09 32.77
N SER A 14 0.09 -2.62 32.32
CA SER A 14 1.06 -1.87 31.54
C SER A 14 0.36 -1.56 30.23
N GLY A 15 -0.46 -0.52 30.24
CA GLY A 15 -0.99 0.11 29.04
C GLY A 15 0.17 0.79 28.33
N ALA A 16 1.04 -0.01 27.73
CA ALA A 16 1.90 0.50 26.67
C ALA A 16 0.94 0.90 25.53
N ALA A 17 0.90 2.20 25.22
CA ALA A 17 0.18 2.65 24.05
C ALA A 17 0.77 1.91 22.83
N PRO A 18 -0.07 1.33 21.95
CA PRO A 18 0.43 0.65 20.78
C PRO A 18 1.25 1.63 19.94
N SER A 19 2.37 1.14 19.43
CA SER A 19 3.23 1.91 18.52
C SER A 19 2.43 2.32 17.27
N PHE A 20 2.91 3.34 16.55
CA PHE A 20 2.25 3.79 15.32
C PHE A 20 2.07 2.64 14.31
N CYS A 21 3.07 1.76 14.19
CA CYS A 21 3.00 0.59 13.32
C CYS A 21 1.92 -0.39 13.75
N GLU A 22 1.80 -0.69 15.05
CA GLU A 22 0.75 -1.57 15.56
C GLU A 22 -0.64 -1.00 15.33
N ARG A 23 -0.81 0.32 15.52
CA ARG A 23 -2.07 1.00 15.21
C ARG A 23 -2.38 0.96 13.72
N LEU A 24 -1.38 1.18 12.87
CA LEU A 24 -1.55 1.14 11.42
C LEU A 24 -1.96 -0.26 10.95
N ILE A 25 -1.29 -1.30 11.45
CA ILE A 25 -1.65 -2.70 11.17
C ILE A 25 -3.10 -2.96 11.59
N ALA A 26 -3.48 -2.58 12.82
CA ALA A 26 -4.85 -2.78 13.29
C ALA A 26 -5.89 -2.06 12.43
N CYS A 27 -5.61 -0.82 11.99
CA CYS A 27 -6.49 -0.08 11.09
C CYS A 27 -6.59 -0.73 9.70
N LEU A 28 -5.48 -1.25 9.16
CA LEU A 28 -5.46 -1.91 7.86
C LEU A 28 -6.19 -3.26 7.91
N THR A 29 -6.02 -4.05 8.96
CA THR A 29 -6.77 -5.29 9.16
C THR A 29 -8.27 -5.02 9.26
N TRP A 30 -8.66 -4.02 10.07
CA TRP A 30 -10.07 -3.62 10.18
C TRP A 30 -10.65 -3.14 8.84
N LEU A 31 -9.86 -2.37 8.07
CA LEU A 31 -10.27 -1.90 6.74
C LEU A 31 -10.38 -3.06 5.76
N GLN A 32 -9.49 -4.05 5.81
CA GLN A 32 -9.56 -5.25 4.98
C GLN A 32 -10.83 -6.05 5.27
N ASP A 33 -11.22 -6.18 6.54
CA ASP A 33 -12.43 -6.89 6.95
C ASP A 33 -13.71 -6.15 6.52
N THR A 34 -13.71 -4.82 6.64
CA THR A 34 -14.89 -3.98 6.35
C THR A 34 -14.97 -3.50 4.89
N GLN A 35 -13.98 -3.81 4.05
CA GLN A 35 -13.89 -3.32 2.66
C GLN A 35 -15.08 -3.76 1.80
N ASN A 36 -15.63 -4.94 2.07
CA ASN A 36 -16.75 -5.50 1.30
C ASN A 36 -18.12 -5.21 1.93
N ASP A 37 -18.15 -4.54 3.08
CA ASP A 37 -19.40 -4.16 3.72
C ASP A 37 -20.09 -3.02 2.94
N PRO A 38 -21.43 -3.01 2.88
CA PRO A 38 -22.14 -1.90 2.27
C PRO A 38 -21.80 -0.59 2.98
N ILE A 39 -21.61 0.47 2.19
CA ILE A 39 -21.36 1.81 2.72
C ILE A 39 -22.51 2.18 3.67
N PRO A 40 -22.22 2.61 4.92
CA PRO A 40 -23.28 2.98 5.85
C PRO A 40 -24.17 4.10 5.27
N PRO A 41 -25.51 4.04 5.43
CA PRO A 41 -26.43 4.99 4.80
C PRO A 41 -26.19 6.47 5.17
N HIS A 42 -25.59 6.70 6.34
CA HIS A 42 -25.26 8.04 6.82
C HIS A 42 -23.94 8.60 6.24
N LEU A 43 -23.13 7.77 5.56
CA LEU A 43 -21.90 8.14 4.87
C LEU A 43 -22.08 8.18 3.35
N GLU A 44 -23.12 7.53 2.79
CA GLU A 44 -23.40 7.53 1.36
C GLU A 44 -23.40 8.95 0.76
N SER A 45 -23.98 9.93 1.46
CA SER A 45 -24.00 11.32 1.00
C SER A 45 -22.63 11.98 0.88
N GLN A 46 -21.58 11.43 1.51
CA GLN A 46 -20.20 11.90 1.39
C GLN A 46 -19.48 11.31 0.17
N PHE A 47 -19.95 10.18 -0.35
CA PHE A 47 -19.41 9.50 -1.53
C PHE A 47 -20.18 9.83 -2.81
N ILE A 48 -21.31 10.54 -2.70
CA ILE A 48 -22.09 11.02 -3.83
C ILE A 48 -21.61 12.43 -4.20
N THR A 49 -21.16 12.61 -5.43
CA THR A 49 -20.81 13.93 -6.00
C THR A 49 -21.66 14.18 -7.23
N ASP A 50 -22.24 15.38 -7.34
CA ASP A 50 -23.13 15.77 -8.46
C ASP A 50 -22.38 15.93 -9.80
N ALA A 51 -21.05 16.04 -9.74
CA ALA A 51 -20.17 16.11 -10.89
C ALA A 51 -19.42 14.79 -11.05
N TYR A 52 -19.34 14.29 -12.29
CA TYR A 52 -18.46 13.18 -12.61
C TYR A 52 -17.01 13.57 -12.31
N PRO A 53 -16.29 12.85 -11.43
CA PRO A 53 -14.92 13.19 -11.11
C PRO A 53 -14.08 13.03 -12.38
N LEU A 54 -13.57 14.15 -12.90
CA LEU A 54 -12.71 14.17 -14.08
C LEU A 54 -11.38 13.45 -13.84
N ILE A 55 -11.01 13.29 -12.56
CA ILE A 55 -9.78 12.67 -12.09
C ILE A 55 -10.15 11.70 -10.97
N SER A 56 -9.88 10.41 -11.19
CA SER A 56 -9.89 9.42 -10.11
C SER A 56 -8.52 9.42 -9.43
N PRO A 57 -8.44 9.26 -8.10
CA PRO A 57 -7.15 9.14 -7.43
C PRO A 57 -6.41 7.92 -7.96
N SER A 58 -5.31 8.15 -8.67
CA SER A 58 -4.43 7.12 -9.22
C SER A 58 -3.08 7.14 -8.49
N PHE A 59 -2.51 5.96 -8.30
CA PHE A 59 -1.13 5.83 -7.85
C PHE A 59 -0.23 5.79 -9.08
N GLU A 60 0.38 6.92 -9.42
CA GLU A 60 1.23 7.10 -10.61
C GLU A 60 2.69 7.41 -10.22
N PRO A 61 3.44 6.42 -9.73
CA PRO A 61 4.85 6.59 -9.45
C PRO A 61 5.67 6.70 -10.75
N ASP A 62 6.71 7.53 -10.73
CA ASP A 62 7.65 7.60 -11.85
C ASP A 62 8.53 6.34 -11.93
N THR A 63 9.19 6.12 -13.08
CA THR A 63 10.03 4.93 -13.30
C THR A 63 11.21 4.83 -12.33
N GLY A 64 11.72 5.95 -11.82
CA GLY A 64 12.76 5.99 -10.79
C GLY A 64 12.23 5.55 -9.43
N GLN A 65 11.04 6.00 -9.05
CA GLN A 65 10.34 5.59 -7.83
C GLN A 65 10.02 4.10 -7.86
N LEU A 66 9.53 3.58 -9.00
CA LEU A 66 9.29 2.14 -9.19
C LEU A 66 10.57 1.30 -9.01
N CYS A 67 11.69 1.75 -9.58
CA CYS A 67 13.00 1.11 -9.35
C CYS A 67 13.39 1.10 -7.88
N ASN A 68 13.23 2.24 -7.19
CA ASN A 68 13.57 2.36 -5.77
C ASN A 68 12.69 1.45 -4.89
N TYR A 69 11.39 1.36 -5.17
CA TYR A 69 10.48 0.45 -4.47
C TYR A 69 10.85 -1.00 -4.70
N SER A 70 11.11 -1.38 -5.95
CA SER A 70 11.50 -2.74 -6.32
C SER A 70 12.81 -3.15 -5.62
N LEU A 71 13.79 -2.25 -5.58
CA LEU A 71 15.06 -2.48 -4.90
C LEU A 71 14.88 -2.64 -3.38
N ALA A 72 14.09 -1.77 -2.75
CA ALA A 72 13.83 -1.85 -1.32
C ALA A 72 13.14 -3.16 -0.93
N LEU A 73 12.13 -3.60 -1.71
CA LEU A 73 11.43 -4.86 -1.48
C LEU A 73 12.35 -6.07 -1.68
N ALA A 74 13.18 -6.07 -2.74
CA ALA A 74 14.16 -7.13 -2.97
C ALA A 74 15.20 -7.23 -1.84
N GLN A 75 15.64 -6.08 -1.30
CA GLN A 75 16.55 -6.04 -0.15
C GLN A 75 15.89 -6.60 1.11
N ILE A 76 14.59 -6.33 1.34
CA ILE A 76 13.85 -6.88 2.47
C ILE A 76 13.76 -8.40 2.37
N LEU A 77 13.41 -8.94 1.19
CA LEU A 77 13.33 -10.38 0.93
C LEU A 77 14.69 -11.08 1.12
N THR A 78 15.79 -10.41 0.73
CA THR A 78 17.13 -11.01 0.82
C THR A 78 17.70 -10.99 2.24
N ASN A 79 17.40 -9.95 3.02
CA ASN A 79 18.10 -9.68 4.29
C ASN A 79 17.28 -9.97 5.55
N ARG A 80 16.01 -10.38 5.44
CA ARG A 80 15.16 -10.65 6.61
C ARG A 80 14.56 -12.04 6.58
N GLU A 81 14.55 -12.68 7.74
CA GLU A 81 13.65 -13.81 7.98
C GLU A 81 12.23 -13.26 8.16
N LEU A 82 11.41 -13.44 7.13
CA LEU A 82 10.00 -13.09 7.14
C LEU A 82 9.17 -14.36 7.38
N PRO A 83 7.99 -14.24 8.02
CA PRO A 83 7.00 -15.30 7.95
C PRO A 83 6.63 -15.59 6.50
N HIS A 84 6.45 -16.86 6.15
CA HIS A 84 6.17 -17.30 4.78
C HIS A 84 5.00 -16.53 4.12
N ASP A 85 3.92 -16.30 4.86
CA ASP A 85 2.74 -15.57 4.36
C ASP A 85 3.08 -14.11 3.96
N VAL A 86 3.96 -13.45 4.72
CA VAL A 86 4.38 -12.07 4.45
C VAL A 86 5.39 -12.04 3.31
N GLU A 87 6.30 -13.02 3.27
CA GLU A 87 7.28 -13.17 2.18
C GLU A 87 6.59 -13.35 0.83
N GLN A 88 5.54 -14.18 0.78
CA GLN A 88 4.75 -14.41 -0.42
C GLN A 88 4.08 -13.12 -0.90
N VAL A 89 3.40 -12.39 0.00
CA VAL A 89 2.75 -11.11 -0.34
C VAL A 89 3.76 -10.08 -0.87
N ILE A 90 4.95 -9.98 -0.25
CA ILE A 90 5.99 -9.05 -0.70
C ILE A 90 6.58 -9.50 -2.06
N SER A 91 6.73 -10.79 -2.28
CA SER A 91 7.23 -11.35 -3.54
C SER A 91 6.25 -11.09 -4.69
N ASP A 92 4.95 -11.29 -4.46
CA ASP A 92 3.90 -11.00 -5.44
C ASP A 92 3.83 -9.51 -5.78
N LEU A 93 3.96 -8.64 -4.76
CA LEU A 93 4.02 -7.20 -4.96
C LEU A 93 5.26 -6.78 -5.78
N LEU A 94 6.43 -7.33 -5.45
CA LEU A 94 7.67 -7.07 -6.19
C LEU A 94 7.53 -7.50 -7.65
N PHE A 95 6.96 -8.69 -7.89
CA PHE A 95 6.68 -9.17 -9.24
C PHE A 95 5.77 -8.21 -10.01
N GLY A 96 4.65 -7.81 -9.39
CA GLY A 96 3.73 -6.83 -9.98
C GLY A 96 4.39 -5.51 -10.35
N LEU A 97 5.22 -4.95 -9.46
CA LEU A 97 5.96 -3.71 -9.70
C LEU A 97 6.98 -3.83 -10.82
N VAL A 98 7.73 -4.92 -10.88
CA VAL A 98 8.71 -5.17 -11.95
C VAL A 98 8.01 -5.36 -13.29
N CYS A 99 6.88 -6.07 -13.31
CA CYS A 99 6.06 -6.21 -14.51
C CYS A 99 5.50 -4.87 -14.99
N TYR A 100 4.99 -4.04 -14.07
CA TYR A 100 4.50 -2.70 -14.38
C TYR A 100 5.62 -1.81 -14.95
N LEU A 101 6.78 -1.77 -14.28
CA LEU A 101 7.95 -1.04 -14.77
C LEU A 101 8.39 -1.53 -16.16
N ALA A 102 8.40 -2.84 -16.39
CA ALA A 102 8.74 -3.39 -17.69
C ALA A 102 7.73 -2.98 -18.77
N ALA A 103 6.43 -2.89 -18.43
CA ALA A 103 5.40 -2.40 -19.34
C ALA A 103 5.57 -0.92 -19.66
N GLU A 104 5.82 -0.08 -18.65
CA GLU A 104 6.11 1.35 -18.81
C GLU A 104 7.34 1.59 -19.70
N LEU A 105 8.42 0.83 -19.48
CA LEU A 105 9.64 0.94 -20.31
C LEU A 105 9.42 0.47 -21.75
N LYS A 106 8.54 -0.52 -21.96
CA LYS A 106 8.17 -1.05 -23.27
C LYS A 106 7.04 -0.26 -23.94
N ALA A 107 6.43 0.70 -23.25
CA ALA A 107 5.34 1.49 -23.79
C ALA A 107 5.82 2.18 -25.08
N PRO A 108 5.09 2.05 -26.20
CA PRO A 108 5.48 2.66 -27.46
C PRO A 108 5.51 4.17 -27.29
N ARG A 109 6.71 4.76 -27.41
CA ARG A 109 6.92 6.20 -27.29
C ARG A 109 6.59 6.94 -28.57
N TRP A 110 6.59 6.22 -29.69
CA TRP A 110 6.34 6.74 -31.02
C TRP A 110 5.33 5.88 -31.77
N VAL A 111 4.50 6.51 -32.59
CA VAL A 111 3.49 5.88 -33.45
C VAL A 111 3.67 6.36 -34.88
N HIS A 112 3.54 5.44 -35.84
CA HIS A 112 3.49 5.76 -37.24
C HIS A 112 2.14 6.41 -37.59
N THR A 113 2.18 7.58 -38.20
CA THR A 113 1.01 8.28 -38.74
C THR A 113 1.21 8.54 -40.24
N ALA A 114 0.14 8.97 -40.92
CA ALA A 114 0.21 9.39 -42.32
C ALA A 114 1.22 10.52 -42.59
N ASN A 115 1.60 11.28 -41.55
CA ASN A 115 2.55 12.38 -41.60
C ASN A 115 3.96 12.00 -41.11
N GLY A 116 4.24 10.70 -40.89
CA GLY A 116 5.51 10.21 -40.34
C GLY A 116 5.40 9.69 -38.90
N ILE A 117 6.56 9.47 -38.27
CA ILE A 117 6.64 8.97 -36.88
C ILE A 117 6.43 10.15 -35.92
N VAL A 118 5.42 10.07 -35.06
CA VAL A 118 5.11 11.10 -34.04
C VAL A 118 5.13 10.50 -32.64
N PRO A 119 5.49 11.27 -31.60
CA PRO A 119 5.45 10.79 -30.23
C PRO A 119 4.01 10.63 -29.72
N VAL A 120 3.77 9.55 -28.97
CA VAL A 120 2.43 9.14 -28.51
C VAL A 120 1.77 10.17 -27.58
N ASN A 121 2.57 10.89 -26.80
CA ASN A 121 2.10 11.93 -25.88
C ASN A 121 2.22 13.36 -26.45
N GLY A 122 2.43 13.51 -27.77
CA GLY A 122 2.41 14.82 -28.43
C GLY A 122 3.55 15.78 -28.07
N GLY A 123 4.58 15.34 -27.34
CA GLY A 123 5.76 16.16 -27.05
C GLY A 123 6.57 16.46 -28.32
N ALA A 124 6.81 17.72 -28.66
CA ALA A 124 7.61 18.08 -29.83
C ALA A 124 9.04 17.48 -29.73
N LEU A 125 9.59 17.07 -30.88
CA LEU A 125 10.98 16.61 -31.03
C LEU A 125 11.97 17.76 -30.83
#